data_AF-A0A352D7R5-F1
#
_entry.id   AF-A0A352D7R5-F1
#
_cell.length_a   1.000
_cell.length_b   1.000
_cell.length_c   1.000
_cell.angle_alpha   90.00
_cell.angle_beta   90.00
_cell.angle_gamma   90.00
#
_symmetry.space_group_name_H-M   'P 1'
#
loop_
_entity.id
_entity.type
_entity.pdbx_description
1 polymer ?
#
loop_
_entity_poly.entity_id
_entity_poly.type
_entity_poly.pdbx_seq_one_letter_code
_entity_poly.pdbx_strand_id
1 'polypeptide(L)'
;MNCQGVWPLPDTGQTVSYTATFGEDHDYQPAAAQMSYTILNPVGISSVTVDNVTGLMWVTNPMTDAGFKGPQTWESALTSCTVTLNGMAYGGYTDWRLPNVRELTSIVNYGVIPAPRINTTAFPNTQSTFYWTSTNNSPTTAWIVFFGYDYANVDFNLGITNYWLTTNSHRVRCVRGGPY
;
A
#
# COMPACT_ATOMS: atom_id res chain seq x y z
N MET A 1 -19.03 18.42 -4.94
CA MET A 1 -19.74 17.23 -4.43
C MET A 1 -19.90 16.26 -5.58
N ASN A 2 -19.11 15.19 -5.61
CA ASN A 2 -19.23 14.13 -6.60
C ASN A 2 -19.90 12.93 -5.92
N CYS A 3 -21.19 12.75 -6.17
CA CYS A 3 -21.99 11.66 -5.64
C CYS A 3 -21.88 10.44 -6.55
N GLN A 4 -20.78 9.69 -6.44
CA GLN A 4 -20.68 8.29 -6.88
C GLN A 4 -19.74 7.58 -5.90
N GLY A 5 -20.31 6.97 -4.86
CA GLY A 5 -19.58 6.34 -3.74
C GLY A 5 -18.88 5.03 -4.09
N VAL A 6 -18.23 4.94 -5.24
CA VAL A 6 -17.43 3.78 -5.65
C VAL A 6 -15.97 4.17 -5.53
N TRP A 7 -15.29 3.66 -4.50
CA TRP A 7 -13.84 3.80 -4.40
C TRP A 7 -13.19 2.92 -5.48
N PRO A 8 -12.49 3.50 -6.47
CA PRO A 8 -11.95 2.75 -7.59
C PRO A 8 -10.83 1.83 -7.09
N LEU A 9 -10.89 0.56 -7.46
CA LEU A 9 -9.87 -0.43 -7.18
C LEU A 9 -9.10 -0.74 -8.47
N PRO A 10 -7.76 -0.66 -8.48
CA PRO A 10 -6.97 -1.01 -9.64
C PRO A 10 -7.06 -2.50 -9.94
N ASP A 11 -6.96 -2.84 -11.22
CA ASP A 11 -6.80 -4.23 -11.62
C ASP A 11 -5.48 -4.79 -11.13
N THR A 12 -5.48 -6.04 -10.65
CA THR A 12 -4.33 -6.62 -9.93
C THR A 12 -3.25 -7.19 -10.86
N GLY A 13 -3.49 -7.19 -12.16
CA GLY A 13 -2.60 -7.69 -13.21
C GLY A 13 -2.57 -9.22 -13.31
N GLN A 14 -3.51 -9.92 -12.69
CA GLN A 14 -3.66 -11.36 -12.79
C GLN A 14 -4.30 -11.75 -14.13
N THR A 15 -3.50 -12.33 -15.02
CA THR A 15 -3.98 -12.79 -16.33
C THR A 15 -4.51 -14.23 -16.33
N VAL A 16 -4.54 -14.89 -15.17
CA VAL A 16 -4.93 -16.30 -15.03
C VAL A 16 -6.35 -16.37 -14.47
N SER A 17 -7.23 -17.08 -15.18
CA SER A 17 -8.55 -17.47 -14.67
C SER A 17 -8.39 -18.52 -13.57
N TYR A 18 -9.04 -18.33 -12.44
CA TYR A 18 -9.10 -19.34 -11.38
C TYR A 18 -10.48 -19.97 -11.26
N THR A 19 -11.52 -19.29 -11.71
CA THR A 19 -12.88 -19.85 -11.80
C THR A 19 -13.51 -19.59 -13.17
N ALA A 20 -14.66 -20.23 -13.42
CA ALA A 20 -15.51 -19.97 -14.59
C ALA A 20 -16.52 -18.83 -14.36
N THR A 21 -16.47 -18.14 -13.21
CA THR A 21 -17.42 -17.08 -12.86
C THR A 21 -16.90 -15.75 -13.37
N PHE A 22 -17.70 -15.05 -14.18
CA PHE A 22 -17.34 -13.73 -14.68
C PHE A 22 -17.24 -12.70 -13.55
N GLY A 23 -16.14 -11.95 -13.53
CA GLY A 23 -15.87 -10.88 -12.56
C GLY A 23 -14.47 -10.93 -11.96
N GLU A 24 -13.60 -11.85 -12.39
CA GLU A 24 -12.19 -11.88 -12.03
C GLU A 24 -11.38 -10.85 -12.85
N ASP A 25 -10.17 -10.50 -12.40
CA ASP A 25 -9.19 -9.65 -13.11
C ASP A 25 -9.03 -10.08 -14.57
N HIS A 26 -8.91 -11.39 -14.80
CA HIS A 26 -8.79 -11.99 -16.13
C HIS A 26 -9.95 -11.60 -17.09
N ASP A 27 -11.17 -11.45 -16.58
CA ASP A 27 -12.37 -11.25 -17.40
C ASP A 27 -12.49 -9.83 -17.98
N TYR A 28 -11.76 -8.86 -17.43
CA TYR A 28 -11.80 -7.48 -17.89
C TYR A 28 -10.67 -7.23 -18.91
N GLN A 29 -11.02 -7.16 -20.20
CA GLN A 29 -10.05 -6.87 -21.27
C GLN A 29 -10.53 -5.71 -22.21
N PRO A 30 -9.69 -4.68 -22.46
CA PRO A 30 -8.41 -4.44 -21.78
C PRO A 30 -8.67 -4.20 -20.28
N ALA A 31 -7.74 -4.64 -19.44
CA ALA A 31 -7.79 -4.56 -17.98
C ALA A 31 -8.46 -3.25 -17.52
N ALA A 32 -9.60 -3.37 -16.82
CA ALA A 32 -10.32 -2.23 -16.30
C ALA A 32 -9.43 -1.54 -15.24
N ALA A 33 -8.97 -0.32 -15.52
CA ALA A 33 -8.11 0.48 -14.62
C ALA A 33 -6.86 -0.27 -14.11
N GLN A 34 -5.99 -0.71 -15.05
CA GLN A 34 -4.67 -1.25 -14.72
C GLN A 34 -3.91 -0.32 -13.75
N MET A 35 -3.25 -0.91 -12.74
CA MET A 35 -2.35 -0.19 -11.83
C MET A 35 -1.42 0.77 -12.59
N SER A 36 -1.54 2.06 -12.29
CA SER A 36 -0.83 3.13 -12.99
C SER A 36 -0.30 4.13 -11.97
N TYR A 37 0.99 4.46 -12.08
CA TYR A 37 1.68 5.26 -11.08
C TYR A 37 2.52 6.37 -11.72
N THR A 38 2.53 7.54 -11.08
CA THR A 38 3.38 8.68 -11.46
C THR A 38 4.29 9.03 -10.29
N ILE A 39 5.61 8.97 -10.47
CA ILE A 39 6.56 9.40 -9.44
C ILE A 39 6.83 10.90 -9.58
N LEU A 40 6.69 11.63 -8.49
CA LEU A 40 6.98 13.06 -8.37
C LEU A 40 8.10 13.27 -7.36
N ASN A 41 8.97 14.25 -7.63
CA ASN A 41 10.00 14.71 -6.68
C ASN A 41 9.72 16.19 -6.33
N PRO A 42 8.66 16.47 -5.55
CA PRO A 42 8.23 17.84 -5.31
C PRO A 42 9.24 18.67 -4.51
N VAL A 43 10.01 18.04 -3.61
CA VAL A 43 11.00 18.72 -2.77
C VAL A 43 12.22 17.81 -2.52
N GLY A 44 13.38 18.15 -3.09
CA GLY A 44 14.66 17.49 -2.78
C GLY A 44 14.62 15.96 -2.93
N ILE A 45 14.94 15.24 -1.86
CA ILE A 45 14.94 13.76 -1.81
C ILE A 45 13.57 13.15 -1.49
N SER A 46 12.54 13.96 -1.24
CA SER A 46 11.21 13.45 -0.86
C SER A 46 10.42 13.03 -2.09
N SER A 47 10.61 11.79 -2.53
CA SER A 47 9.86 11.23 -3.65
C SER A 47 8.46 10.74 -3.24
N VAL A 48 7.47 11.07 -4.06
CA VAL A 48 6.05 10.76 -3.85
C VAL A 48 5.48 10.06 -5.07
N THR A 49 4.82 8.92 -4.86
CA THR A 49 4.19 8.12 -5.91
C THR A 49 2.70 8.40 -5.92
N VAL A 50 2.18 8.97 -7.00
CA VAL A 50 0.75 9.15 -7.25
C VAL A 50 0.20 7.87 -7.86
N ASP A 51 -0.84 7.32 -7.26
CA ASP A 51 -1.67 6.26 -7.84
C ASP A 51 -2.74 6.91 -8.73
N ASN A 52 -2.62 6.73 -10.04
CA ASN A 52 -3.47 7.36 -11.03
C ASN A 52 -4.89 6.75 -11.07
N VAL A 53 -5.12 5.61 -10.40
CA VAL A 53 -6.43 4.95 -10.32
C VAL A 53 -7.19 5.38 -9.07
N THR A 54 -6.54 5.31 -7.91
CA THR A 54 -7.18 5.69 -6.63
C THR A 54 -7.11 7.20 -6.35
N GLY A 55 -6.22 7.91 -7.04
CA GLY A 55 -5.89 9.30 -6.78
C GLY A 55 -5.04 9.49 -5.53
N LEU A 56 -4.64 8.43 -4.80
CA LEU A 56 -3.86 8.55 -3.58
C LEU A 56 -2.39 8.88 -3.88
N MET A 57 -1.72 9.52 -2.93
CA MET A 57 -0.27 9.74 -3.01
C MET A 57 0.44 9.02 -1.87
N TRP A 58 1.55 8.40 -2.20
CA TRP A 58 2.31 7.50 -1.34
C TRP A 58 3.73 7.99 -1.17
N VAL A 59 4.31 7.81 0.01
CA VAL A 59 5.77 7.93 0.16
C VAL A 59 6.41 6.86 -0.74
N THR A 60 7.17 7.26 -1.75
CA THR A 60 7.75 6.34 -2.75
C THR A 60 8.75 5.40 -2.09
N ASN A 61 9.66 5.94 -1.27
CA ASN A 61 10.69 5.18 -0.59
C ASN A 61 10.76 5.50 0.91
N PRO A 62 10.00 4.77 1.75
CA PRO A 62 9.94 5.02 3.18
C PRO A 62 11.30 4.88 3.88
N MET A 63 12.18 3.99 3.39
CA MET A 63 13.44 3.68 4.05
C MET A 63 14.49 4.77 3.84
N THR A 64 14.68 5.25 2.61
CA THR A 64 15.74 6.23 2.30
C THR A 64 15.26 7.66 2.40
N ASP A 65 14.02 7.94 1.98
CA ASP A 65 13.58 9.33 1.80
C ASP A 65 12.87 9.83 3.06
N ALA A 66 12.03 8.99 3.67
CA ALA A 66 11.33 9.28 4.91
C ALA A 66 12.08 8.82 6.18
N GLY A 67 13.19 8.10 6.02
CA GLY A 67 14.05 7.68 7.13
C GLY A 67 13.51 6.54 7.99
N PHE A 68 12.51 5.78 7.52
CA PHE A 68 11.94 4.64 8.26
C PHE A 68 12.84 3.40 8.12
N LYS A 69 13.95 3.39 8.86
CA LYS A 69 15.03 2.39 8.72
C LYS A 69 14.62 0.96 9.10
N GLY A 70 13.58 0.78 9.90
CA GLY A 70 13.21 -0.50 10.52
C GLY A 70 11.70 -0.76 10.55
N PRO A 71 11.30 -2.00 10.87
CA PRO A 71 9.95 -2.27 11.36
C PRO A 71 9.65 -1.46 12.62
N GLN A 72 8.40 -1.09 12.82
CA GLN A 72 7.94 -0.25 13.92
C GLN A 72 6.68 -0.86 14.57
N THR A 73 6.44 -0.57 15.85
CA THR A 73 5.14 -0.87 16.47
C THR A 73 4.03 -0.11 15.78
N TRP A 74 2.78 -0.55 15.95
CA TRP A 74 1.65 0.10 15.29
C TRP A 74 1.50 1.57 15.72
N GLU A 75 1.67 1.88 17.01
CA GLU A 75 1.61 3.26 17.52
C GLU A 75 2.78 4.11 16.99
N SER A 76 3.96 3.52 16.84
CA SER A 76 5.12 4.19 16.24
C SER A 76 4.93 4.45 14.75
N ALA A 77 4.26 3.54 14.04
CA ALA A 77 3.91 3.69 12.63
C ALA A 77 2.90 4.82 12.41
N LEU A 78 1.88 4.91 13.26
CA LEU A 78 0.95 6.04 13.27
C LEU A 78 1.70 7.35 13.47
N THR A 79 2.53 7.43 14.50
CA THR A 79 3.30 8.65 14.83
C THR A 79 4.27 9.04 13.71
N SER A 80 4.91 8.05 13.07
CA SER A 80 5.80 8.31 11.93
C SER A 80 5.05 8.98 10.78
N CYS A 81 3.86 8.50 10.43
CA CYS A 81 3.07 9.11 9.37
C CYS A 81 2.43 10.45 9.79
N THR A 82 1.79 10.52 10.96
CA THR A 82 0.94 11.66 11.32
C THR A 82 1.66 12.81 12.01
N VAL A 83 2.80 12.53 12.65
CA VAL A 83 3.59 13.55 13.37
C VAL A 83 4.91 13.81 12.67
N THR A 84 5.69 12.77 12.35
CA THR A 84 7.04 12.96 11.81
C THR A 84 7.02 13.53 10.40
N LEU A 85 6.32 12.88 9.46
CA LEU A 85 6.23 13.38 8.08
C LEU A 85 5.54 14.74 7.97
N ASN A 86 4.50 14.94 8.78
CA ASN A 86 3.76 16.21 8.78
C ASN A 86 4.56 17.35 9.40
N GLY A 87 5.32 17.08 10.47
CA GLY A 87 6.18 18.07 11.10
C GLY A 87 7.33 18.54 10.22
N MET A 88 7.78 17.70 9.28
CA MET A 88 8.82 18.06 8.30
C MET A 88 8.26 18.50 6.93
N ALA A 89 6.93 18.59 6.78
CA ALA A 89 6.27 18.85 5.51
C ALA A 89 6.82 17.98 4.37
N TYR A 90 6.88 16.65 4.58
CA TYR A 90 7.49 15.72 3.63
C TYR A 90 6.88 15.86 2.23
N GLY A 91 7.73 16.10 1.22
CA GLY A 91 7.29 16.35 -0.15
C GLY A 91 6.46 17.63 -0.34
N GLY A 92 6.53 18.57 0.60
CA GLY A 92 5.71 19.80 0.62
C GLY A 92 4.33 19.64 1.26
N TYR A 93 4.09 18.52 1.96
CA TYR A 93 2.76 18.10 2.40
C TYR A 93 2.69 17.76 3.89
N THR A 94 1.54 18.03 4.53
CA THR A 94 1.36 17.94 6.00
C THR A 94 0.12 17.16 6.44
N ASP A 95 -0.45 16.34 5.56
CA ASP A 95 -1.66 15.53 5.76
C ASP A 95 -1.38 14.02 5.55
N TRP A 96 -0.14 13.60 5.81
CA TRP A 96 0.27 12.21 5.78
C TRP A 96 -0.39 11.43 6.92
N ARG A 97 -0.77 10.20 6.59
CA ARG A 97 -1.38 9.25 7.52
C ARG A 97 -0.97 7.83 7.18
N LEU A 98 -1.22 6.92 8.12
CA LEU A 98 -1.08 5.49 7.88
C LEU A 98 -2.29 5.02 7.03
N PRO A 99 -2.07 4.26 5.94
CA PRO A 99 -3.15 3.82 5.05
C PRO A 99 -4.09 2.88 5.78
N ASN A 100 -5.36 2.91 5.43
CA ASN A 100 -6.29 1.87 5.87
C ASN A 100 -6.03 0.57 5.07
N VAL A 101 -6.64 -0.53 5.51
CA VAL A 101 -6.43 -1.84 4.90
C VAL A 101 -6.79 -1.87 3.41
N ARG A 102 -7.86 -1.18 3.00
CA ARG A 102 -8.29 -1.14 1.60
C ARG A 102 -7.23 -0.42 0.75
N GLU A 103 -6.82 0.77 1.17
CA GLU A 103 -5.82 1.57 0.46
C GLU A 103 -4.49 0.85 0.31
N LEU A 104 -4.01 0.17 1.34
CA LEU A 104 -2.75 -0.54 1.24
C LEU A 104 -2.87 -1.79 0.35
N THR A 105 -4.04 -2.43 0.32
CA THR A 105 -4.32 -3.53 -0.60
C THR A 105 -4.41 -3.08 -2.06
N SER A 106 -4.85 -1.85 -2.37
CA SER A 106 -4.98 -1.41 -3.77
C SER A 106 -3.66 -1.31 -4.52
N ILE A 107 -2.52 -1.25 -3.81
CA ILE A 107 -1.19 -1.22 -4.42
C ILE A 107 -0.52 -2.61 -4.46
N VAL A 108 -1.22 -3.68 -4.05
CA VAL A 108 -0.72 -5.06 -4.17
C VAL A 108 -0.92 -5.54 -5.61
N ASN A 109 0.18 -5.97 -6.23
CA ASN A 109 0.16 -6.57 -7.57
C ASN A 109 0.21 -8.09 -7.46
N TYR A 110 -0.95 -8.74 -7.58
CA TYR A 110 -1.09 -10.19 -7.45
C TYR A 110 -0.56 -10.95 -8.69
N GLY A 111 -0.44 -10.29 -9.84
CA GLY A 111 0.19 -10.84 -11.04
C GLY A 111 1.73 -10.91 -11.00
N VAL A 112 2.39 -10.17 -10.10
CA VAL A 112 3.85 -10.16 -9.98
C VAL A 112 4.36 -11.38 -9.22
N ILE A 113 5.19 -12.19 -9.90
CA ILE A 113 5.94 -13.32 -9.35
C ILE A 113 7.36 -13.26 -9.95
N PRO A 114 8.43 -13.38 -9.14
CA PRO A 114 8.43 -13.55 -7.68
C PRO A 114 8.11 -12.26 -6.90
N ALA A 115 7.94 -12.38 -5.58
CA ALA A 115 7.76 -11.25 -4.67
C ALA A 115 8.95 -10.26 -4.68
N PRO A 116 8.75 -8.98 -4.30
CA PRO A 116 7.54 -8.41 -3.68
C PRO A 116 6.40 -8.14 -4.66
N ARG A 117 5.16 -8.41 -4.23
CA ARG A 117 3.91 -8.27 -5.00
C ARG A 117 3.46 -6.81 -5.12
N ILE A 118 4.26 -5.99 -5.79
CA ILE A 118 4.02 -4.55 -6.00
C ILE A 118 4.76 -4.08 -7.25
N ASN A 119 4.36 -2.94 -7.82
CA ASN A 119 5.18 -2.29 -8.85
C ASN A 119 6.48 -1.74 -8.22
N THR A 120 7.58 -2.47 -8.34
CA THR A 120 8.88 -2.12 -7.73
C THR A 120 9.54 -0.90 -8.35
N THR A 121 9.12 -0.47 -9.54
CA THR A 121 9.56 0.80 -10.14
C THR A 121 8.89 1.97 -9.43
N ALA A 122 7.56 1.88 -9.19
CA ALA A 122 6.78 2.90 -8.50
C ALA A 122 6.98 2.90 -6.97
N PHE A 123 7.36 1.76 -6.40
CA PHE A 123 7.55 1.56 -4.96
C PHE A 123 8.87 0.83 -4.68
N PRO A 124 10.02 1.48 -4.93
CA PRO A 124 11.33 0.88 -4.74
C PRO A 124 11.57 0.51 -3.27
N ASN A 125 12.48 -0.44 -3.05
CA ASN A 125 12.88 -0.93 -1.73
C ASN A 125 11.73 -1.50 -0.88
N THR A 126 10.60 -1.87 -1.49
CA THR A 126 9.55 -2.64 -0.82
C THR A 126 10.09 -4.02 -0.48
N GLN A 127 9.98 -4.44 0.78
CA GLN A 127 10.42 -5.75 1.23
C GLN A 127 9.26 -6.74 1.16
N SER A 128 9.56 -8.01 0.90
CA SER A 128 8.62 -9.13 0.91
C SER A 128 8.21 -9.49 2.36
N THR A 129 7.46 -8.59 3.03
CA THR A 129 7.08 -8.71 4.44
C THR A 129 5.73 -8.03 4.72
N PHE A 130 5.34 -7.96 5.99
CA PHE A 130 4.12 -7.33 6.48
C PHE A 130 4.29 -5.82 6.67
N TYR A 131 3.23 -5.09 6.32
CA TYR A 131 3.12 -3.65 6.46
C TYR A 131 1.88 -3.28 7.26
N TRP A 132 2.02 -2.31 8.17
CA TRP A 132 0.92 -1.85 9.01
C TRP A 132 -0.13 -1.05 8.23
N THR A 133 -1.39 -1.21 8.65
CA THR A 133 -2.52 -0.36 8.26
C THR A 133 -3.07 0.37 9.49
N SER A 134 -3.82 1.46 9.31
CA SER A 134 -4.53 2.16 10.39
C SER A 134 -5.85 1.49 10.79
N THR A 135 -6.25 0.41 10.12
CA THR A 135 -7.50 -0.28 10.41
C THR A 135 -7.33 -1.15 11.65
N ASN A 136 -8.07 -0.87 12.72
CA ASN A 136 -8.09 -1.69 13.92
C ASN A 136 -9.06 -2.86 13.79
N ASN A 137 -8.70 -3.98 14.42
CA ASN A 137 -9.59 -5.11 14.65
C ASN A 137 -10.06 -5.16 16.11
N SER A 138 -9.16 -4.85 17.04
CA SER A 138 -9.45 -4.74 18.48
C SER A 138 -8.56 -3.66 19.12
N PRO A 139 -8.75 -3.33 20.42
CA PRO A 139 -7.86 -2.38 21.12
C PRO A 139 -6.38 -2.78 21.13
N THR A 140 -6.07 -4.07 20.88
CA THR A 140 -4.71 -4.62 20.91
C THR A 140 -4.28 -5.20 19.57
N THR A 141 -5.12 -5.13 18.53
CA THR A 141 -4.80 -5.69 17.22
C THR A 141 -5.18 -4.78 16.07
N ALA A 142 -4.29 -4.70 15.08
CA ALA A 142 -4.46 -3.90 13.87
C ALA A 142 -4.20 -4.73 12.62
N TRP A 143 -4.84 -4.35 11.51
CA TRP A 143 -4.70 -5.03 10.24
C TRP A 143 -3.34 -4.72 9.58
N ILE A 144 -2.84 -5.69 8.83
CA ILE A 144 -1.60 -5.66 8.06
C ILE A 144 -1.85 -6.10 6.62
N VAL A 145 -0.96 -5.72 5.71
CA VAL A 145 -0.90 -6.23 4.33
C VAL A 145 0.44 -6.87 4.07
N PHE A 146 0.44 -8.04 3.43
CA PHE A 146 1.65 -8.78 3.07
C PHE A 146 2.02 -8.59 1.60
N PHE A 147 3.24 -8.13 1.32
CA PHE A 147 3.77 -7.99 -0.04
C PHE A 147 4.65 -9.17 -0.48
N GLY A 148 4.69 -10.27 0.28
CA GLY A 148 5.58 -11.38 0.02
C GLY A 148 4.98 -12.61 -0.66
N TYR A 149 5.73 -13.70 -0.57
CA TYR A 149 5.32 -15.05 -0.98
C TYR A 149 5.56 -15.99 0.21
N ASP A 150 4.56 -16.77 0.63
CA ASP A 150 4.74 -17.82 1.66
C ASP A 150 4.72 -19.20 0.98
N TYR A 151 5.85 -19.92 1.06
CA TYR A 151 5.96 -21.31 0.56
C TYR A 151 5.55 -22.35 1.62
N ALA A 152 5.43 -21.96 2.90
CA ALA A 152 5.32 -22.90 4.03
C ALA A 152 3.87 -23.23 4.44
N ASN A 153 2.89 -22.48 3.95
CA ASN A 153 1.49 -22.67 4.31
C ASN A 153 0.61 -22.59 3.06
N VAL A 154 -0.03 -23.70 2.72
CA VAL A 154 -0.94 -23.82 1.56
C VAL A 154 -2.14 -22.84 1.61
N ASP A 155 -2.48 -22.31 2.79
CA ASP A 155 -3.57 -21.35 2.99
C ASP A 155 -3.18 -19.87 2.78
N PHE A 156 -1.89 -19.54 2.60
CA PHE A 156 -1.37 -18.16 2.65
C PHE A 156 -0.86 -17.61 1.30
N ASN A 157 -1.48 -17.99 0.18
CA ASN A 157 -0.88 -17.85 -1.15
C ASN A 157 -1.03 -16.50 -1.89
N LEU A 158 -1.83 -15.54 -1.39
CA LEU A 158 -2.16 -14.33 -2.17
C LEU A 158 -2.27 -13.11 -1.23
N GLY A 159 -1.41 -12.10 -1.40
CA GLY A 159 -1.42 -10.78 -0.72
C GLY A 159 -2.49 -10.62 0.37
N ILE A 160 -2.12 -10.97 1.61
CA ILE A 160 -3.09 -11.21 2.68
C ILE A 160 -3.30 -9.96 3.51
N THR A 161 -4.57 -9.68 3.80
CA THR A 161 -4.99 -8.83 4.91
C THR A 161 -5.21 -9.71 6.15
N ASN A 162 -4.43 -9.50 7.21
CA ASN A 162 -4.60 -10.20 8.50
C ASN A 162 -4.46 -9.18 9.65
N TYR A 163 -4.63 -9.55 10.92
CA TYR A 163 -4.39 -8.68 12.06
C TYR A 163 -3.34 -9.26 13.02
N TRP A 164 -2.53 -8.39 13.61
CA TRP A 164 -1.50 -8.75 14.60
C TRP A 164 -1.59 -7.86 15.83
N LEU A 165 -0.94 -8.30 16.93
CA LEU A 165 -0.78 -7.50 18.14
C LEU A 165 -0.07 -6.18 17.80
N THR A 166 -0.59 -5.05 18.29
CA THR A 166 -0.04 -3.70 18.01
C THR A 166 1.39 -3.52 18.51
N THR A 167 1.80 -4.36 19.46
CA THR A 167 3.17 -4.43 20.00
C THR A 167 4.18 -5.10 19.07
N ASN A 168 3.74 -5.85 18.05
CA ASN A 168 4.63 -6.40 17.04
C ASN A 168 5.22 -5.29 16.16
N SER A 169 6.33 -5.57 15.49
CA SER A 169 6.98 -4.59 14.62
C SER A 169 6.86 -4.98 13.14
N HIS A 170 6.23 -4.12 12.33
CA HIS A 170 6.05 -4.30 10.88
C HIS A 170 6.47 -3.03 10.11
N ARG A 171 6.64 -3.16 8.78
CA ARG A 171 7.07 -2.04 7.93
C ARG A 171 5.94 -1.01 7.74
N VAL A 172 6.32 0.19 7.31
CA VAL A 172 5.40 1.34 7.20
C VAL A 172 5.53 1.99 5.83
N ARG A 173 4.40 2.34 5.23
CA ARG A 173 4.31 3.21 4.06
C ARG A 173 3.14 4.17 4.29
N CYS A 174 3.43 5.46 4.31
CA CYS A 174 2.39 6.47 4.55
C CYS A 174 1.71 6.87 3.24
N VAL A 175 0.47 7.30 3.39
CA VAL A 175 -0.40 7.75 2.30
C VAL A 175 -0.99 9.11 2.65
N ARG A 176 -1.39 9.87 1.64
CA ARG A 176 -2.20 11.09 1.76
C ARG A 176 -3.25 11.14 0.65
N GLY A 177 -4.14 12.13 0.71
CA GLY A 177 -5.06 12.43 -0.38
C GLY A 177 -4.34 12.86 -1.65
N GLY A 178 -5.03 12.77 -2.77
CA GLY A 178 -4.53 13.18 -4.09
C GLY A 178 -4.22 14.66 -4.22
N PRO A 179 -3.59 15.06 -5.34
CA PRO A 179 -3.38 16.46 -5.66
C PRO A 179 -4.64 17.17 -6.16
N TYR A 180 -5.79 16.48 -6.27
CA TYR A 180 -7.05 16.99 -6.81
C TYR A 180 -8.26 16.59 -5.95
#